data_AF-A0A2G2YFE9-F1
#
_entry.id   AF-A0A2G2YFE9-F1
#
_cell.length_a   1.000
_cell.length_b   1.000
_cell.length_c   1.000
_cell.angle_alpha   90.00
_cell.angle_beta   90.00
_cell.angle_gamma   90.00
#
_symmetry.space_group_name_H-M   'P 1'
#
loop_
_entity.id
_entity.type
_entity.pdbx_description
1 polymer ?
#
loop_
_entity_poly.entity_id
_entity_poly.type
_entity_poly.pdbx_seq_one_letter_code
_entity_poly.pdbx_strand_id
1 'polypeptide(L)'
;MTPNYNLCEKTLLSDKRITSGDITTLALIMVDANKVKVNQALVVISMFRSSSPPKAWRVPLKECVLSFKVILTVSLAEAFKALTKGNS
;
A
#
# COMPACT_ATOMS: atom_id res chain seq x y z
N MET A 1 13.89 10.90 -8.82
CA MET A 1 13.32 10.23 -10.00
C MET A 1 12.53 9.02 -9.52
N THR A 2 11.31 8.78 -10.02
CA THR A 2 10.55 7.56 -9.69
C THR A 2 10.98 6.42 -10.62
N PRO A 3 11.09 5.17 -10.12
CA PRO A 3 11.42 4.02 -10.96
C PRO A 3 10.31 3.64 -11.95
N ASN A 4 9.08 4.12 -11.74
CA ASN A 4 7.97 3.92 -12.68
C ASN A 4 7.17 5.22 -12.84
N TYR A 5 7.52 5.98 -13.89
CA TYR A 5 6.91 7.27 -14.18
C TYR A 5 5.42 7.16 -14.48
N ASN A 6 5.03 6.29 -15.41
CA ASN A 6 3.64 6.14 -15.85
C ASN A 6 2.71 5.72 -14.70
N LEU A 7 3.17 4.83 -13.81
CA LEU A 7 2.39 4.43 -12.64
C LEU A 7 2.23 5.59 -11.65
N CYS A 8 3.32 6.33 -11.40
CA CYS A 8 3.32 7.49 -10.52
C CYS A 8 2.31 8.54 -11.01
N GLU A 9 2.44 8.93 -12.28
CA GLU A 9 1.58 9.93 -12.91
C GLU A 9 0.10 9.52 -12.87
N LYS A 10 -0.23 8.31 -13.31
CA LYS A 10 -1.63 7.82 -13.29
C LYS A 10 -2.22 7.78 -11.88
N THR A 11 -1.42 7.38 -10.89
CA THR A 11 -1.85 7.32 -9.49
C THR A 11 -2.17 8.72 -8.98
N LEU A 12 -1.25 9.67 -9.20
CA LEU A 12 -1.41 11.05 -8.77
C LEU A 12 -2.60 11.75 -9.45
N LEU A 13 -2.73 11.61 -10.77
CA LEU A 13 -3.81 12.25 -11.53
C LEU A 13 -5.20 11.71 -11.20
N SER A 14 -5.30 10.49 -10.63
CA SER A 14 -6.57 9.93 -10.17
C SER A 14 -7.08 10.52 -8.86
N ASP A 15 -6.24 11.24 -8.12
CA ASP A 15 -6.57 11.82 -6.83
C ASP A 15 -6.84 13.33 -6.95
N LYS A 16 -7.98 13.77 -6.41
CA LYS A 16 -8.40 15.18 -6.50
C LYS A 16 -7.45 16.14 -5.78
N ARG A 17 -6.64 15.66 -4.84
CA ARG A 17 -5.66 16.45 -4.07
C ARG A 17 -4.45 16.88 -4.91
N ILE A 18 -4.29 16.36 -6.14
CA ILE A 18 -3.19 16.73 -7.04
C ILE A 18 -3.15 18.22 -7.39
N THR A 19 -4.31 18.88 -7.40
CA THR A 19 -4.45 20.29 -7.80
C THR A 19 -3.96 21.28 -6.73
N SER A 20 -3.81 20.84 -5.48
CA SER A 20 -3.38 21.67 -4.35
C SER A 20 -1.98 21.32 -3.83
N GLY A 21 -1.31 20.34 -4.45
CA GLY A 21 -0.31 19.54 -3.75
C GLY A 21 1.12 20.05 -3.81
N ASP A 22 1.64 20.48 -2.67
CA ASP A 22 3.07 20.42 -2.39
C ASP A 22 3.56 18.95 -2.42
N ILE A 23 4.88 18.75 -2.38
CA ILE A 23 5.47 17.41 -2.47
C ILE A 23 4.99 16.46 -1.35
N THR A 24 4.65 17.01 -0.18
CA THR A 24 4.07 16.27 0.95
C THR A 24 2.71 15.70 0.61
N THR A 25 1.85 16.49 -0.04
CA THR A 25 0.54 16.05 -0.52
C THR A 25 0.69 14.91 -1.55
N LEU A 26 1.63 15.03 -2.50
CA LEU A 26 1.91 13.97 -3.47
C LEU A 26 2.36 12.66 -2.79
N ALA A 27 3.20 12.76 -1.75
CA ALA A 27 3.63 11.61 -0.97
C ALA A 27 2.46 10.96 -0.21
N LEU A 28 1.58 11.75 0.39
CA LEU A 28 0.38 11.25 1.07
C LEU A 28 -0.58 10.53 0.11
N ILE A 29 -0.79 11.06 -1.10
CA ILE A 29 -1.58 10.37 -2.14
C ILE A 29 -0.99 8.98 -2.43
N MET A 30 0.34 8.88 -2.55
CA MET A 30 1.00 7.59 -2.81
C MET A 30 0.89 6.62 -1.63
N VAL A 31 0.95 7.11 -0.37
CA VAL A 31 0.73 6.30 0.83
C VAL A 31 -0.70 5.74 0.85
N ASP A 32 -1.70 6.57 0.54
CA ASP A 32 -3.10 6.16 0.48
C ASP A 32 -3.35 5.13 -0.64
N ALA A 33 -2.77 5.35 -1.82
CA ALA A 33 -2.86 4.40 -2.93
C ALA A 33 -2.27 3.02 -2.56
N ASN A 34 -1.12 3.00 -1.87
CA ASN A 34 -0.53 1.77 -1.35
C ASN A 34 -1.42 1.10 -0.30
N LYS A 35 -2.00 1.88 0.62
CA LYS A 35 -2.93 1.36 1.63
C LYS A 35 -4.12 0.65 0.99
N VAL A 36 -4.70 1.22 -0.07
CA VAL A 36 -5.79 0.58 -0.83
C VAL A 36 -5.32 -0.74 -1.44
N LYS A 37 -4.14 -0.76 -2.09
CA LYS A 37 -3.61 -1.97 -2.74
C LYS A 37 -3.25 -3.08 -1.75
N VAL A 38 -2.69 -2.73 -0.60
CA VAL A 38 -2.38 -3.69 0.47
C VAL A 38 -3.66 -4.33 1.03
N ASN A 39 -4.72 -3.54 1.25
CA ASN A 39 -6.01 -4.08 1.68
C ASN A 39 -6.62 -5.01 0.62
N GLN A 40 -6.57 -4.62 -0.66
CA GLN A 40 -7.02 -5.47 -1.77
C GLN A 40 -6.23 -6.80 -1.81
N ALA A 41 -4.91 -6.76 -1.64
CA ALA A 41 -4.08 -7.95 -1.60
C ALA A 41 -4.45 -8.88 -0.43
N LEU A 42 -4.70 -8.34 0.77
CA LEU A 42 -5.14 -9.13 1.92
C LEU A 42 -6.48 -9.83 1.68
N VAL A 43 -7.42 -9.18 0.98
CA VAL A 43 -8.70 -9.79 0.57
C VAL A 43 -8.45 -10.94 -0.40
N VAL A 44 -7.63 -10.74 -1.43
CA VAL A 44 -7.29 -11.79 -2.41
C VAL A 44 -6.58 -12.98 -1.74
N ILE A 45 -5.64 -12.73 -0.84
CA ILE A 45 -4.95 -13.78 -0.09
C ILE A 45 -5.94 -14.57 0.78
N SER A 46 -6.91 -13.89 1.40
CA SER A 46 -7.98 -14.54 2.16
C SER A 46 -8.79 -15.50 1.28
N MET A 47 -9.17 -15.05 0.08
CA MET A 47 -9.89 -15.88 -0.91
C MET A 47 -9.07 -17.11 -1.32
N PHE A 48 -7.77 -16.96 -1.58
CA PHE A 48 -6.91 -18.10 -1.91
C PHE A 48 -6.81 -19.09 -0.74
N ARG A 49 -6.72 -18.58 0.49
CA ARG A 49 -6.65 -19.44 1.69
C ARG A 49 -7.95 -20.20 1.95
N SER A 50 -9.10 -19.62 1.62
CA SER A 50 -10.41 -20.27 1.79
C SER A 50 -10.77 -21.25 0.67
N SER A 51 -10.11 -21.18 -0.49
CA SER A 51 -10.43 -21.97 -1.68
C SER A 51 -9.59 -23.24 -1.83
N SER A 52 -9.27 -23.92 -0.72
CA SER A 52 -8.46 -25.15 -0.70
C SER A 52 -7.16 -25.02 -1.52
N PRO A 53 -6.23 -24.11 -1.16
CA PRO A 53 -5.05 -23.83 -1.97
C PRO A 53 -4.13 -25.05 -2.06
N PRO A 54 -3.29 -25.13 -3.11
CA PRO A 54 -2.22 -26.13 -3.20
C PRO A 54 -1.40 -26.18 -1.90
N LYS A 55 -0.97 -27.37 -1.48
CA LYS A 55 -0.18 -27.53 -0.24
C LYS A 55 1.06 -26.62 -0.24
N ALA A 56 1.70 -26.48 -1.39
CA ALA A 56 2.87 -25.61 -1.59
C ALA A 56 2.60 -24.13 -1.28
N TRP A 57 1.34 -23.68 -1.34
CA TRP A 57 0.98 -22.28 -1.12
C TRP A 57 0.65 -21.95 0.34
N ARG A 58 0.46 -22.96 1.20
CA ARG A 58 0.04 -22.73 2.60
C ARG A 58 1.01 -21.83 3.37
N VAL A 59 2.31 -22.13 3.29
CA VAL A 59 3.36 -21.34 3.94
C VAL A 59 3.52 -19.97 3.26
N PRO A 60 3.70 -19.88 1.93
CA PRO A 60 3.77 -18.58 1.24
C PRO A 60 2.59 -17.65 1.53
N LEU A 61 1.35 -18.16 1.50
CA LEU A 61 0.17 -17.33 1.78
C LEU A 61 0.14 -16.85 3.24
N LYS A 62 0.61 -17.67 4.20
CA LYS A 62 0.74 -17.25 5.61
C LYS A 62 1.75 -16.11 5.76
N GLU A 63 2.92 -16.25 5.15
CA GLU A 63 3.97 -15.22 5.17
C GLU A 63 3.50 -13.94 4.48
N CYS A 64 2.83 -14.04 3.33
CA CYS A 64 2.24 -12.87 2.68
C CYS A 64 1.25 -12.14 3.60
N VAL A 65 0.35 -12.84 4.31
CA VAL A 65 -0.55 -12.18 5.26
C VAL A 65 0.23 -11.43 6.34
N LEU A 66 1.29 -12.02 6.87
CA LEU A 66 2.12 -11.37 7.89
C LEU A 66 2.78 -10.12 7.32
N SER A 67 3.45 -10.21 6.17
CA SER A 67 4.12 -9.08 5.52
C SER A 67 3.16 -7.95 5.18
N PHE A 68 2.00 -8.26 4.57
CA PHE A 68 1.02 -7.23 4.23
C PHE A 68 0.38 -6.58 5.47
N LYS A 69 0.20 -7.32 6.57
CA LYS A 69 -0.21 -6.74 7.85
C LYS A 69 0.85 -5.76 8.38
N VAL A 70 2.13 -6.14 8.37
CA VAL A 70 3.23 -5.26 8.81
C VAL A 70 3.27 -3.98 7.96
N ILE A 71 3.19 -4.11 6.62
CA ILE A 71 3.15 -2.95 5.72
C ILE A 71 1.98 -2.03 6.10
N LEU A 72 0.79 -2.58 6.35
CA LEU A 72 -0.39 -1.80 6.65
C LEU A 72 -0.35 -1.11 8.01
N THR A 73 0.02 -1.85 9.06
CA THR A 73 -0.12 -1.39 10.45
C THR A 73 1.12 -0.69 10.98
N VAL A 74 2.29 -0.93 10.39
CA VAL A 74 3.56 -0.33 10.79
C VAL A 74 4.02 0.63 9.71
N SER A 75 4.46 0.14 8.55
CA SER A 75 5.20 0.95 7.58
C SER A 75 4.38 2.11 7.01
N LEU A 76 3.14 1.86 6.57
CA LEU A 76 2.28 2.93 6.02
C LEU A 76 1.76 3.87 7.13
N ALA A 77 1.56 3.36 8.33
CA ALA A 77 1.13 4.18 9.47
C ALA A 77 2.25 5.14 9.92
N GLU A 78 3.48 4.66 10.00
CA GLU A 78 4.67 5.47 10.28
C GLU A 78 4.91 6.51 9.19
N ALA A 79 4.84 6.13 7.92
CA ALA A 79 5.00 7.06 6.80
C ALA A 79 3.95 8.17 6.84
N PHE A 80 2.68 7.83 7.09
CA PHE A 80 1.62 8.83 7.25
C PHE A 80 1.89 9.78 8.41
N LYS A 81 2.30 9.24 9.57
CA LYS A 81 2.63 10.04 10.75
C LYS A 81 3.80 10.99 10.49
N ALA A 82 4.87 10.50 9.87
CA ALA A 82 6.05 11.28 9.51
C ALA A 82 5.72 12.43 8.54
N LEU A 83 4.90 12.17 7.52
CA LEU A 83 4.50 13.18 6.54
C LEU A 83 3.56 14.24 7.12
N THR A 84 2.74 13.89 8.11
CA THR A 84 1.74 14.82 8.68
C THR A 84 2.22 15.58 9.90
N LYS A 85 3.15 15.03 10.67
CA LYS A 85 3.61 15.60 11.96
C LYS A 85 5.11 15.86 12.00
N GLY A 86 5.84 15.56 10.93
CA GLY A 86 7.30 15.56 10.91
C GLY A 86 7.89 14.25 11.45
N ASN A 87 9.20 14.09 11.27
CA ASN A 87 9.95 13.01 11.90
C ASN A 87 10.17 13.35 13.37
N SER A 88 9.53 12.58 14.26
CA SER A 88 9.80 12.60 15.71
C SER A 88 10.91 11.64 16.06
#